data_AF-A0A6N7P9Q8-F1
#
_entry.id   AF-A0A6N7P9Q8-F1
#
_cell.length_a   1.000
_cell.length_b   1.000
_cell.length_c   1.000
_cell.angle_alpha   90.00
_cell.angle_beta   90.00
_cell.angle_gamma   90.00
#
_symmetry.space_group_name_H-M   'P 1'
#
loop_
_entity.id
_entity.type
_entity.pdbx_description
1 polymer ?
#
loop_
_entity_poly.entity_id
_entity_poly.type
_entity_poly.pdbx_seq_one_letter_code
_entity_poly.pdbx_strand_id
1 'polypeptide(L)'
;MSSNFTITRICENCGSEFEARTTVTRFCGIVCNRQWYKANIKKIRILVSNEQTVAKKQQQKSQGLEHKELLSVREVAIYIGISRQTVYEMIQSGRIVAENYGVRLMRIRISELEKLKQQAPASVNIVPRKLEKELRLTKKNCYSIEEICNLYGLRREVIYTLVKNNKIPEFREGSKKYLLKTAIDAIFLQKASLTGSDVIPSSVKEYYSIAEVTEKYGMKRDNIYCLLQRSMIRRVKDGKAVYLRIDDIDDYFKKRRENEKGEVEDEEN
;
A
#
# COMPACT_ATOMS: atom_id res chain seq x y z
N MET A 1 37.81 66.07 -15.32
CA MET A 1 36.45 66.57 -14.98
C MET A 1 35.97 65.86 -13.74
N SER A 2 36.04 66.51 -12.58
CA SER A 2 35.39 66.01 -11.36
C SER A 2 33.95 66.51 -11.37
N SER A 3 32.99 65.64 -11.63
CA SER A 3 31.58 65.97 -11.42
C SER A 3 31.41 66.28 -9.93
N ASN A 4 30.96 67.50 -9.63
CA ASN A 4 30.83 68.03 -8.28
C ASN A 4 29.48 67.57 -7.70
N PHE A 5 29.32 66.25 -7.56
CA PHE A 5 28.09 65.64 -7.06
C PHE A 5 28.26 65.24 -5.59
N THR A 6 27.20 65.46 -4.80
CA THR A 6 27.07 65.01 -3.43
C THR A 6 25.97 63.96 -3.34
N ILE A 7 26.24 62.88 -2.61
CA ILE A 7 25.30 61.77 -2.40
C ILE A 7 25.09 61.61 -0.90
N THR A 8 23.84 61.43 -0.46
CA THR A 8 23.52 61.12 0.93
C THR A 8 23.75 59.63 1.22
N ARG A 9 24.48 59.31 2.29
CA ARG A 9 24.76 57.92 2.73
C ARG A 9 24.63 57.79 4.24
N ILE A 10 24.42 56.56 4.72
CA ILE A 10 24.39 56.23 6.14
C ILE A 10 25.74 55.64 6.55
N CYS A 11 26.30 56.11 7.67
CA CYS A 11 27.57 55.62 8.19
C CYS A 11 27.45 54.21 8.78
N GLU A 12 28.29 53.27 8.34
CA GLU A 12 28.27 51.88 8.80
C GLU A 12 28.66 51.68 10.28
N ASN A 13 29.21 52.72 10.94
CA ASN A 13 29.61 52.66 12.35
C ASN A 13 28.57 53.26 13.29
N CYS A 14 28.14 54.50 13.04
CA CYS A 14 27.25 55.26 13.93
C CYS A 14 25.81 55.35 13.43
N GLY A 15 25.52 54.92 12.19
CA GLY A 15 24.17 54.93 11.63
C GLY A 15 23.63 56.31 11.26
N SER A 16 24.42 57.38 11.38
CA SER A 16 24.00 58.73 11.00
C SER A 16 24.13 58.96 9.49
N GLU A 17 23.22 59.76 8.93
CA GLU A 17 23.28 60.24 7.55
C GLU A 17 24.39 61.28 7.38
N PHE A 18 25.08 61.26 6.23
CA PHE A 18 26.12 62.22 5.87
C PHE A 18 26.21 62.41 4.35
N GLU A 19 26.78 63.54 3.93
CA GLU A 19 27.03 63.85 2.52
C GLU A 19 28.40 63.35 2.06
N ALA A 20 28.41 62.52 1.02
CA ALA A 20 29.57 61.92 0.42
C ALA A 20 29.88 62.53 -0.96
N ARG A 21 31.16 62.74 -1.25
CA ARG A 21 31.65 63.18 -2.58
C ARG A 21 32.10 62.04 -3.49
N THR A 22 32.14 60.81 -2.98
CA THR A 22 32.50 59.60 -3.73
C THR A 22 31.55 58.47 -3.42
N THR A 23 31.30 57.62 -4.42
CA THR A 23 30.36 56.48 -4.32
C THR A 23 30.83 55.37 -3.37
N VAL A 24 32.12 55.34 -3.02
CA VAL A 24 32.76 54.29 -2.21
C VAL A 24 32.92 54.65 -0.73
N THR A 25 32.51 55.86 -0.30
CA THR A 25 32.64 56.27 1.10
C THR A 25 31.64 55.54 1.99
N ARG A 26 32.15 54.92 3.07
CA ARG A 26 31.39 54.05 3.99
C ARG A 26 31.10 54.70 5.35
N PHE A 27 31.86 55.74 5.71
CA PHE A 27 31.82 56.35 7.04
C PHE A 27 31.73 57.86 6.94
N CYS A 28 31.05 58.49 7.90
CA CYS A 28 30.92 59.94 8.01
C CYS A 28 32.26 60.65 8.35
N GLY A 29 33.28 59.91 8.79
CA GLY A 29 34.59 60.46 9.10
C GLY A 29 35.62 59.42 9.55
N ILE A 30 36.86 59.87 9.75
CA ILE A 30 38.02 59.02 10.10
C ILE A 30 37.81 58.33 11.46
N VAL A 31 37.17 59.01 12.43
CA VAL A 31 36.90 58.45 13.76
C VAL A 31 36.02 57.21 13.68
N CYS A 32 34.89 57.31 12.96
CA CYS A 32 33.97 56.21 12.74
C CYS A 32 34.62 55.04 11.98
N ASN A 33 35.47 55.33 10.98
CA ASN A 33 36.22 54.29 10.27
C ASN A 33 37.17 53.52 11.22
N ARG A 34 37.94 54.25 12.05
CA ARG A 34 38.88 53.64 13.01
C ARG A 34 38.15 52.78 14.06
N GLN A 35 37.02 53.25 14.57
CA GLN A 35 36.21 52.51 15.53
C GLN A 35 35.63 51.23 14.91
N TRP A 36 35.04 51.35 13.72
CA TRP A 36 34.49 50.21 12.99
C TRP A 36 35.57 49.18 12.66
N TYR A 37 36.74 49.60 12.20
CA TYR A 37 37.87 48.72 11.90
C TYR A 37 38.29 47.90 13.13
N LYS A 38 38.48 48.55 14.29
CA LYS A 38 38.82 47.88 15.56
C LYS A 38 37.73 46.91 16.02
N ALA A 39 36.46 47.33 15.93
CA ALA A 39 35.32 46.50 16.30
C ALA A 39 35.19 45.27 15.38
N ASN A 40 35.39 45.44 14.07
CA ASN A 40 35.30 44.37 13.08
C ASN A 40 36.42 43.33 13.27
N ILE A 41 37.66 43.77 13.50
CA ILE A 41 38.76 42.85 13.84
C ILE A 41 38.45 42.05 15.10
N LYS A 42 37.90 42.69 16.13
CA LYS A 42 37.51 41.99 17.37
C LYS A 42 36.41 40.95 17.09
N LYS A 43 35.40 41.28 16.28
CA LYS A 43 34.34 40.35 15.87
C LYS A 43 34.91 39.14 15.12
N ILE A 44 35.81 39.36 14.16
CA ILE A 44 36.46 38.28 13.40
C ILE A 44 37.26 37.36 14.34
N ARG A 45 38.03 37.92 15.29
CA ARG A 45 38.78 37.10 16.27
C ARG A 45 37.87 36.25 17.15
N ILE A 46 36.73 36.80 17.59
CA ILE A 46 35.74 36.06 18.39
C ILE A 46 35.12 34.93 17.56
N LEU A 47 34.77 35.17 16.30
CA LEU A 47 34.22 34.15 15.40
C LEU A 47 35.20 32.98 15.24
N VAL A 48 36.47 33.26 14.90
CA VAL A 48 37.51 32.24 14.75
C VAL A 48 37.72 31.46 16.06
N SER A 49 37.75 32.14 17.20
CA SER A 49 37.89 31.50 18.52
C SER A 49 36.71 30.58 18.85
N ASN A 50 35.49 31.01 18.51
CA ASN A 50 34.28 30.21 18.75
C ASN A 50 34.26 28.96 17.87
N GLU A 51 34.62 29.08 16.58
CA GLU A 51 34.75 27.96 15.66
C GLU A 51 35.78 26.93 16.14
N GLN A 52 36.95 27.38 16.57
CA GLN A 52 37.98 26.52 17.17
C GLN A 52 37.48 25.80 18.43
N THR A 53 36.68 26.47 19.25
CA THR A 53 36.11 25.90 20.47
C THR A 53 35.06 24.82 20.14
N VAL A 54 34.25 25.02 19.10
CA VAL A 54 33.29 24.03 18.62
C VAL A 54 34.01 22.79 18.09
N ALA A 55 35.05 22.97 17.28
CA ALA A 55 35.86 21.86 16.75
C ALA A 55 36.51 21.03 17.87
N LYS A 56 37.10 21.68 18.88
CA LYS A 56 37.69 20.98 20.05
C LYS A 56 36.64 20.19 20.85
N LYS A 57 35.45 20.75 21.05
CA LYS A 57 34.34 20.04 21.72
C LYS A 57 33.84 18.82 20.93
N GLN A 58 33.88 18.87 19.61
CA GLN A 58 33.53 17.74 18.74
C GLN A 58 34.59 16.64 18.82
N GLN A 59 35.88 16.99 18.77
CA GLN A 59 37.00 16.04 18.90
C GLN A 59 37.01 15.32 20.26
N GLN A 60 36.73 16.04 21.36
CA GLN A 60 36.65 15.43 22.70
C GLN A 60 35.49 14.43 22.83
N LYS A 61 34.40 14.60 22.07
CA LYS A 61 33.27 13.66 22.07
C LYS A 61 33.57 12.37 21.31
N SER A 62 34.41 12.42 20.26
CA SER A 62 34.78 11.23 19.49
C SER A 62 35.86 10.39 20.19
N GLN A 63 36.80 11.03 20.91
CA GLN A 63 37.89 10.33 21.61
C GLN A 63 37.42 9.37 22.74
N GLY A 64 36.20 9.53 23.26
CA GLY A 64 35.63 8.63 24.27
C GLY A 64 35.00 7.33 23.73
N LEU A 65 34.97 7.14 22.40
CA LEU A 65 34.32 6.00 21.74
C LEU A 65 35.31 4.94 21.24
N GLU A 66 36.57 5.30 21.02
CA GLU A 66 37.55 4.45 20.32
C GLU A 66 38.09 3.28 21.17
N HIS A 67 37.86 3.28 22.49
CA HIS A 67 38.31 2.22 23.40
C HIS A 67 37.19 1.36 24.01
N LYS A 68 35.93 1.55 23.59
CA LYS A 68 34.82 0.73 24.09
C LYS A 68 34.61 -0.49 23.20
N GLU A 69 34.91 -1.68 23.69
CA GLU A 69 34.62 -2.93 22.96
C GLU A 69 33.12 -3.16 22.72
N LEU A 70 32.26 -2.53 23.54
CA LEU A 70 30.81 -2.62 23.51
C LEU A 70 30.19 -1.22 23.28
N LEU A 71 29.44 -1.08 22.18
CA LEU A 71 28.73 0.15 21.83
C LEU A 71 27.25 0.05 22.17
N SER A 72 26.67 1.17 22.60
CA SER A 72 25.21 1.35 22.65
C SER A 72 24.60 1.45 21.25
N VAL A 73 23.34 1.06 21.09
CA VAL A 73 22.57 1.21 19.83
C VAL A 73 22.68 2.62 19.23
N ARG A 74 22.77 3.66 20.08
CA ARG A 74 22.97 5.05 19.62
C ARG A 74 24.38 5.28 19.04
N GLU A 75 25.40 4.73 19.69
CA GLU A 75 26.79 4.84 19.25
C GLU A 75 26.99 4.03 17.95
N VAL A 76 26.36 2.86 17.84
CA VAL A 76 26.34 2.04 16.61
C VAL A 76 25.70 2.78 15.43
N ALA A 77 24.57 3.45 15.66
CA ALA A 77 23.91 4.27 14.63
C ALA A 77 24.86 5.34 14.07
N ILE A 78 25.65 5.99 14.94
CA ILE A 78 26.65 6.99 14.54
C ILE A 78 27.85 6.31 13.84
N TYR A 79 28.32 5.17 14.36
CA TYR A 79 29.48 4.45 13.85
C TYR A 79 29.29 3.89 12.42
N ILE A 80 28.07 3.50 12.07
CA ILE A 80 27.72 3.00 10.73
C ILE A 80 27.13 4.11 9.84
N GLY A 81 26.57 5.17 10.44
CA GLY A 81 25.90 6.25 9.71
C GLY A 81 24.45 5.92 9.32
N ILE A 82 23.73 5.17 10.16
CA ILE A 82 22.37 4.68 9.89
C ILE A 82 21.40 5.18 10.98
N SER A 83 20.09 5.21 10.69
CA SER A 83 19.07 5.52 11.69
C SER A 83 19.05 4.51 12.84
N ARG A 84 18.71 4.97 14.06
CA ARG A 84 18.53 4.09 15.23
C ARG A 84 17.48 3.01 15.00
N GLN A 85 16.43 3.30 14.21
CA GLN A 85 15.36 2.35 13.90
C GLN A 85 15.90 1.18 13.07
N THR A 86 16.69 1.46 12.04
CA THR A 86 17.28 0.42 11.20
C THR A 86 18.24 -0.45 12.02
N VAL A 87 18.98 0.11 12.98
CA VAL A 87 19.80 -0.70 13.89
C VAL A 87 18.92 -1.66 14.71
N TYR A 88 17.76 -1.21 15.22
CA TYR A 88 16.81 -2.11 15.89
C TYR A 88 16.24 -3.18 14.94
N GLU A 89 15.89 -2.81 13.71
CA GLU A 89 15.42 -3.78 12.70
C GLU A 89 16.49 -4.82 12.37
N MET A 90 17.76 -4.41 12.29
CA MET A 90 18.89 -5.30 12.06
C MET A 90 19.09 -6.27 13.23
N ILE A 91 18.91 -5.82 14.48
CA ILE A 91 18.92 -6.68 15.67
C ILE A 91 17.71 -7.64 15.64
N GLN A 92 16.51 -7.14 15.35
CA GLN A 92 15.27 -7.93 15.35
C GLN A 92 15.23 -8.95 14.21
N SER A 93 15.82 -8.63 13.06
CA SER A 93 16.01 -9.56 11.94
C SER A 93 17.16 -10.54 12.15
N GLY A 94 17.89 -10.45 13.27
CA GLY A 94 19.01 -11.34 13.59
C GLY A 94 20.26 -11.12 12.74
N ARG A 95 20.34 -10.01 11.97
CA ARG A 95 21.54 -9.67 11.19
C ARG A 95 22.70 -9.24 12.07
N ILE A 96 22.42 -8.68 13.26
CA ILE A 96 23.43 -8.23 14.21
C ILE A 96 23.13 -8.87 15.56
N VAL A 97 24.14 -9.52 16.14
CA VAL A 97 24.03 -10.05 17.50
C VAL A 97 24.22 -8.91 18.50
N ALA A 98 23.24 -8.73 19.37
CA ALA A 98 23.28 -7.76 20.46
C ALA A 98 23.12 -8.46 21.81
N GLU A 99 23.90 -8.03 22.80
CA GLU A 99 23.79 -8.47 24.19
C GLU A 99 22.83 -7.56 24.94
N ASN A 100 21.85 -8.16 25.61
CA ASN A 100 20.85 -7.42 26.37
C ASN A 100 21.17 -7.48 27.87
N TYR A 101 21.61 -6.37 28.43
CA TYR A 101 21.88 -6.24 29.87
C TYR A 101 20.67 -5.67 30.66
N GLY A 102 19.52 -5.49 30.01
CA GLY A 102 18.29 -4.98 30.62
C GLY A 102 17.61 -3.88 29.80
N VAL A 103 16.63 -3.21 30.41
CA VAL A 103 15.82 -2.20 29.71
C VAL A 103 16.68 -1.06 29.22
N ARG A 104 16.72 -0.85 27.89
CA ARG A 104 17.56 0.17 27.21
C ARG A 104 19.07 -0.03 27.36
N LEU A 105 19.51 -1.20 27.80
CA LEU A 105 20.94 -1.56 27.97
C LEU A 105 21.38 -2.60 26.95
N MET A 106 20.94 -2.45 25.70
CA MET A 106 21.49 -3.23 24.59
C MET A 106 22.91 -2.75 24.26
N ARG A 107 23.81 -3.72 24.11
CA ARG A 107 25.22 -3.51 23.76
C ARG A 107 25.58 -4.40 22.58
N ILE A 108 26.40 -3.86 21.69
CA ILE A 108 26.82 -4.53 20.46
C ILE A 108 28.34 -4.48 20.41
N ARG A 109 28.98 -5.63 20.14
CA ARG A 109 30.43 -5.72 19.99
C ARG A 109 30.89 -5.09 18.68
N ILE A 110 31.99 -4.34 18.71
CA ILE A 110 32.58 -3.74 17.50
C ILE A 110 32.90 -4.83 16.45
N SER A 111 33.41 -5.98 16.87
CA SER A 111 33.77 -7.08 15.97
C SER A 111 32.60 -7.57 15.11
N GLU A 112 31.37 -7.54 15.63
CA GLU A 112 30.17 -7.87 14.85
C GLU A 112 29.87 -6.79 13.80
N LEU A 113 30.10 -5.52 14.14
CA LEU A 113 29.90 -4.41 13.21
C LEU A 113 30.94 -4.39 12.09
N GLU A 114 32.17 -4.78 12.38
CA GLU A 114 33.23 -4.92 11.39
C GLU A 114 32.94 -6.06 10.40
N LYS A 115 32.45 -7.21 10.89
CA LYS A 115 31.97 -8.31 10.03
C LYS A 115 30.89 -7.83 9.06
N LEU A 116 29.93 -7.04 9.53
CA LEU A 116 28.87 -6.49 8.67
C LEU A 116 29.40 -5.52 7.61
N LYS A 117 30.40 -4.71 7.95
CA LYS A 117 31.05 -3.80 6.98
C LYS A 117 31.82 -4.57 5.91
N GLN A 118 32.50 -5.65 6.29
CA GLN A 118 33.25 -6.50 5.37
C GLN A 118 32.33 -7.32 4.46
N GLN A 119 31.17 -7.73 4.96
CA GLN A 119 30.12 -8.43 4.20
C GLN A 119 29.24 -7.48 3.39
N ALA A 120 29.79 -6.37 2.87
CA ALA A 120 29.05 -5.40 2.08
C ALA A 120 28.13 -6.11 1.07
N PRO A 121 26.81 -5.87 1.11
CA PRO A 121 25.90 -6.60 0.24
C PRO A 121 26.25 -6.29 -1.21
N ALA A 122 26.32 -7.34 -2.04
CA ALA A 122 26.35 -7.23 -3.50
C ALA A 122 25.37 -6.14 -3.93
N SER A 123 25.84 -5.20 -4.76
CA SER A 123 25.08 -4.02 -5.19
C SER A 123 23.62 -4.38 -5.44
N VAL A 124 22.75 -4.03 -4.47
CA VAL A 124 21.33 -4.25 -4.63
C VAL A 124 20.88 -3.17 -5.60
N ASN A 125 20.54 -3.57 -6.83
CA ASN A 125 19.82 -2.68 -7.74
C ASN A 125 18.55 -2.25 -7.01
N ILE A 126 18.49 -0.99 -6.56
CA ILE A 126 17.29 -0.42 -5.95
C ILE A 126 16.29 -0.25 -7.09
N VAL A 127 15.60 -1.34 -7.41
CA VAL A 127 14.50 -1.29 -8.35
C VAL A 127 13.41 -0.47 -7.67
N PRO A 128 12.91 0.64 -8.29
CA PRO A 128 11.83 1.39 -7.70
C PRO A 128 10.66 0.44 -7.45
N ARG A 129 10.10 0.44 -6.23
CA ARG A 129 9.05 -0.47 -5.73
C ARG A 129 7.82 -0.58 -6.67
N LYS A 130 7.64 0.39 -7.56
CA LYS A 130 6.62 0.44 -8.62
C LYS A 130 6.92 -0.53 -9.77
N LEU A 131 8.20 -0.68 -10.15
CA LEU A 131 8.68 -1.57 -11.22
C LEU A 131 8.69 -3.04 -10.78
N GLU A 132 8.89 -3.37 -9.49
CA GLU A 132 8.76 -4.75 -8.99
C GLU A 132 7.32 -5.29 -9.06
N LYS A 133 6.32 -4.41 -8.94
CA LYS A 133 4.91 -4.77 -9.19
C LYS A 133 4.67 -5.11 -10.66
N GLU A 134 5.38 -4.44 -11.57
CA GLU A 134 5.25 -4.62 -13.01
C GLU A 134 6.08 -5.83 -13.51
N LEU A 135 7.27 -6.09 -12.93
CA LEU A 135 8.20 -7.14 -13.37
C LEU A 135 7.78 -8.58 -13.01
N ARG A 136 6.87 -8.77 -12.04
CA ARG A 136 6.38 -10.12 -11.66
C ARG A 136 5.36 -10.70 -12.65
N LEU A 137 4.94 -9.94 -13.65
CA LEU A 137 3.93 -10.33 -14.64
C LEU A 137 4.57 -10.47 -16.02
N THR A 138 5.40 -11.49 -16.20
CA THR A 138 5.68 -11.96 -17.56
C THR A 138 4.37 -12.46 -18.18
N LYS A 139 4.12 -12.17 -19.47
CA LYS A 139 2.90 -12.59 -20.20
C LYS A 139 2.54 -14.07 -20.01
N LYS A 140 3.53 -14.93 -19.73
CA LYS A 140 3.36 -16.36 -19.45
C LYS A 140 2.55 -16.66 -18.18
N ASN A 141 2.62 -15.79 -17.17
CA ASN A 141 2.08 -16.03 -15.83
C ASN A 141 0.74 -15.31 -15.58
N CYS A 142 0.10 -14.82 -16.64
CA CYS A 142 -1.19 -14.16 -16.54
C CYS A 142 -2.25 -14.91 -17.37
N TYR A 143 -3.49 -14.94 -16.88
CA TYR A 143 -4.66 -15.32 -17.67
C TYR A 143 -5.37 -14.08 -18.21
N SER A 144 -5.85 -14.16 -19.45
CA SER A 144 -6.87 -13.24 -19.97
C SER A 144 -8.24 -13.57 -19.36
N ILE A 145 -9.14 -12.58 -19.27
CA ILE A 145 -10.54 -12.82 -18.86
C ILE A 145 -11.20 -13.88 -19.76
N GLU A 146 -10.88 -13.89 -21.05
CA GLU A 146 -11.38 -14.88 -22.01
C GLU A 146 -10.91 -16.30 -21.65
N GLU A 147 -9.65 -16.45 -21.25
CA GLU A 147 -9.07 -17.73 -20.84
C GLU A 147 -9.70 -18.24 -19.54
N ILE A 148 -9.99 -17.34 -18.59
CA ILE A 148 -10.65 -17.70 -17.32
C ILE A 148 -12.10 -18.15 -17.57
N CYS A 149 -12.82 -17.46 -18.47
CA CYS A 149 -14.15 -17.90 -18.87
C CYS A 149 -14.14 -19.33 -19.42
N ASN A 150 -13.14 -19.66 -20.24
CA ASN A 150 -13.02 -20.99 -20.87
C ASN A 150 -12.57 -22.07 -19.89
N LEU A 151 -11.59 -21.78 -19.04
CA LEU A 151 -11.03 -22.76 -18.08
C LEU A 151 -12.01 -23.09 -16.97
N TYR A 152 -12.72 -22.09 -16.46
CA TYR A 152 -13.57 -22.23 -15.27
C TYR A 152 -15.08 -22.21 -15.60
N GLY A 153 -15.46 -22.02 -16.87
CA GLY A 153 -16.86 -22.02 -17.29
C GLY A 153 -17.70 -20.88 -16.69
N LEU A 154 -17.05 -19.80 -16.24
CA LEU A 154 -17.72 -18.72 -15.53
C LEU A 154 -18.18 -17.60 -16.45
N ARG A 155 -19.31 -17.00 -16.09
CA ARG A 155 -19.76 -15.73 -16.67
C ARG A 155 -18.77 -14.61 -16.33
N ARG A 156 -18.57 -13.70 -17.29
CA ARG A 156 -17.68 -12.53 -17.13
C ARG A 156 -18.02 -11.70 -15.89
N GLU A 157 -19.31 -11.56 -15.58
CA GLU A 157 -19.79 -10.81 -14.41
C GLU A 157 -19.23 -11.38 -13.10
N VAL A 158 -19.27 -12.71 -12.96
CA VAL A 158 -18.75 -13.41 -11.78
C VAL A 158 -17.25 -13.15 -11.64
N ILE A 159 -16.49 -13.23 -12.73
CA ILE A 159 -15.06 -12.95 -12.74
C ILE A 159 -14.78 -11.51 -12.26
N TYR A 160 -15.52 -10.51 -12.76
CA TYR A 160 -15.35 -9.13 -12.29
C TYR A 160 -15.64 -8.97 -10.79
N THR A 161 -16.69 -9.62 -10.27
CA THR A 161 -16.98 -9.59 -8.82
C THR A 161 -15.89 -10.27 -8.00
N LEU A 162 -15.34 -11.39 -8.47
CA LEU A 162 -14.25 -12.12 -7.81
C LEU A 162 -12.97 -11.28 -7.73
N VAL A 163 -12.62 -10.61 -8.83
CA VAL A 163 -11.45 -9.74 -8.90
C VAL A 163 -11.60 -8.56 -7.94
N LYS A 164 -12.78 -7.94 -7.90
CA LYS A 164 -13.08 -6.81 -7.02
C LYS A 164 -13.03 -7.19 -5.54
N ASN A 165 -13.64 -8.32 -5.17
CA ASN A 165 -13.73 -8.76 -3.78
C ASN A 165 -12.37 -9.20 -3.21
N ASN A 166 -11.55 -9.88 -4.02
CA ASN A 166 -10.26 -10.42 -3.58
C ASN A 166 -9.06 -9.49 -3.83
N LYS A 167 -9.29 -8.30 -4.41
CA LYS A 167 -8.25 -7.31 -4.73
C LYS A 167 -7.09 -7.92 -5.52
N ILE A 168 -7.41 -8.73 -6.53
CA ILE A 168 -6.41 -9.41 -7.38
C ILE A 168 -5.62 -8.34 -8.15
N PRO A 169 -4.29 -8.46 -8.26
CA PRO A 169 -3.51 -7.55 -9.09
C PRO A 169 -3.95 -7.66 -10.56
N GLU A 170 -4.46 -6.55 -11.10
CA GLU A 170 -4.84 -6.43 -12.52
C GLU A 170 -3.70 -5.77 -13.32
N PHE A 171 -3.40 -6.32 -14.49
CA PHE A 171 -2.54 -5.69 -15.50
C PHE A 171 -3.35 -5.36 -16.75
N ARG A 172 -3.11 -4.20 -17.37
CA ARG A 172 -3.73 -3.80 -18.64
C ARG A 172 -2.67 -3.77 -19.72
N GLU A 173 -2.88 -4.54 -20.78
CA GLU A 173 -2.11 -4.38 -22.02
C GLU A 173 -3.10 -4.01 -23.13
N GLY A 174 -3.11 -2.73 -23.50
CA GLY A 174 -4.14 -2.19 -24.41
C GLY A 174 -5.55 -2.35 -23.85
N SER A 175 -6.45 -2.93 -24.64
CA SER A 175 -7.86 -3.15 -24.27
C SER A 175 -8.11 -4.41 -23.43
N LYS A 176 -7.13 -5.32 -23.33
CA LYS A 176 -7.28 -6.59 -22.61
C LYS A 176 -6.75 -6.47 -21.18
N LYS A 177 -7.50 -7.06 -20.25
CA LYS A 177 -7.11 -7.18 -18.85
C LYS A 177 -6.53 -8.56 -18.59
N TYR A 178 -5.40 -8.59 -17.90
CA TYR A 178 -4.69 -9.80 -17.51
C TYR A 178 -4.65 -9.91 -15.98
N LEU A 179 -4.81 -11.12 -15.49
CA LEU A 179 -4.86 -11.46 -14.08
C LEU A 179 -3.81 -12.52 -13.75
N LEU A 180 -3.23 -12.46 -12.55
CA LEU A 180 -2.19 -13.40 -12.14
C LEU A 180 -2.77 -14.81 -11.92
N LYS A 181 -2.18 -15.83 -12.58
CA LYS A 181 -2.66 -17.23 -12.51
C LYS A 181 -2.73 -17.75 -11.07
N THR A 182 -1.65 -17.58 -10.31
CA THR A 182 -1.54 -18.07 -8.93
C THR A 182 -2.59 -17.49 -7.99
N ALA A 183 -2.96 -16.23 -8.17
CA ALA A 183 -3.98 -15.58 -7.37
C ALA A 183 -5.38 -16.13 -7.68
N ILE A 184 -5.65 -16.39 -8.96
CA ILE A 184 -6.91 -16.98 -9.41
C ILE A 184 -7.04 -18.41 -8.90
N ASP A 185 -6.02 -19.24 -9.11
CA ASP A 185 -6.03 -20.64 -8.71
C ASP A 185 -6.19 -20.77 -7.18
N ALA A 186 -5.54 -19.90 -6.40
CA ALA A 186 -5.71 -19.86 -4.95
C ALA A 186 -7.16 -19.54 -4.51
N ILE A 187 -7.82 -18.58 -5.18
CA ILE A 187 -9.22 -18.25 -4.89
C ILE A 187 -10.14 -19.40 -5.25
N PHE A 188 -9.86 -20.10 -6.35
CA PHE A 188 -10.63 -21.28 -6.74
C PHE A 188 -10.43 -22.45 -5.78
N LEU A 189 -9.21 -22.71 -5.32
CA LEU A 189 -8.93 -23.72 -4.30
C LEU A 189 -9.63 -23.40 -2.96
N GLN A 190 -9.57 -22.13 -2.52
CA GLN A 190 -10.24 -21.69 -1.30
C GLN A 190 -11.77 -21.80 -1.39
N LYS A 191 -12.34 -21.46 -2.55
CA LYS A 191 -13.79 -21.60 -2.77
C LYS A 191 -14.21 -23.06 -2.88
N ALA A 192 -13.44 -23.90 -3.57
CA ALA A 192 -13.70 -25.35 -3.63
C ALA A 192 -13.72 -26.01 -2.23
N SER A 193 -12.97 -25.46 -1.28
CA SER A 193 -12.94 -25.94 0.12
C SER A 193 -14.14 -25.46 0.94
N LEU A 194 -14.77 -24.35 0.56
CA LEU A 194 -15.86 -23.69 1.30
C LEU A 194 -17.25 -23.99 0.74
N THR A 195 -17.36 -24.44 -0.51
CA THR A 195 -18.65 -24.68 -1.18
C THR A 195 -18.83 -26.14 -1.55
N GLY A 196 -19.48 -26.91 -0.68
CA GLY A 196 -20.43 -27.90 -1.16
C GLY A 196 -21.66 -27.13 -1.67
N SER A 197 -21.92 -27.17 -2.98
CA SER A 197 -22.98 -26.46 -3.72
C SER A 197 -22.86 -24.92 -3.79
N ASP A 198 -23.36 -24.36 -4.90
CA ASP A 198 -23.54 -22.92 -5.22
C ASP A 198 -22.46 -22.19 -6.05
N VAL A 199 -21.78 -22.90 -6.95
CA VAL A 199 -21.40 -22.30 -8.24
C VAL A 199 -22.20 -23.04 -9.29
N ILE A 200 -23.22 -22.38 -9.85
CA ILE A 200 -24.07 -22.89 -10.94
C ILE A 200 -23.13 -23.49 -12.01
N PRO A 201 -23.00 -24.83 -12.08
CA PRO A 201 -22.46 -25.45 -13.27
C PRO A 201 -23.55 -25.20 -14.31
N SER A 202 -23.21 -24.64 -15.46
CA SER A 202 -24.15 -24.45 -16.58
C SER A 202 -24.68 -25.79 -17.15
N SER A 203 -24.69 -26.87 -16.36
CA SER A 203 -24.97 -28.24 -16.78
C SER A 203 -25.41 -29.14 -15.61
N VAL A 204 -26.32 -28.69 -14.73
CA VAL A 204 -27.25 -29.65 -14.10
C VAL A 204 -28.66 -29.06 -14.14
N LYS A 205 -29.54 -29.80 -14.81
CA LYS A 205 -30.97 -29.54 -15.00
C LYS A 205 -31.73 -29.71 -13.68
N GLU A 206 -31.44 -28.89 -12.67
CA GLU A 206 -32.11 -28.95 -11.34
C GLU A 206 -33.14 -27.83 -11.12
N TYR A 207 -33.24 -26.90 -12.07
CA TYR A 207 -34.17 -25.79 -11.99
C TYR A 207 -34.98 -25.67 -13.27
N TYR A 208 -36.27 -25.39 -13.13
CA TYR A 208 -37.11 -24.94 -14.23
C TYR A 208 -37.08 -23.43 -14.36
N SER A 209 -36.92 -22.96 -15.60
CA SER A 209 -37.31 -21.61 -15.98
C SER A 209 -38.84 -21.51 -15.98
N ILE A 210 -39.39 -20.33 -15.69
CA ILE A 210 -40.85 -20.09 -15.78
C ILE A 210 -41.41 -20.51 -17.15
N ALA A 211 -40.65 -20.33 -18.23
CA ALA A 211 -41.07 -20.79 -19.56
C ALA A 211 -41.23 -22.33 -19.65
N GLU A 212 -40.31 -23.08 -19.05
CA GLU A 212 -40.35 -24.54 -19.02
C GLU A 212 -41.51 -25.04 -18.14
N VAL A 213 -41.81 -24.33 -17.04
CA VAL A 213 -42.98 -24.64 -16.19
C VAL A 213 -44.28 -24.41 -16.97
N THR A 214 -44.38 -23.34 -17.76
CA THR A 214 -45.57 -23.10 -18.59
C THR A 214 -45.78 -24.20 -19.62
N GLU A 215 -44.72 -24.73 -20.21
CA GLU A 215 -44.79 -25.80 -21.21
C GLU A 215 -45.14 -27.16 -20.59
N LYS A 216 -44.53 -27.52 -19.46
CA LYS A 216 -44.75 -28.82 -18.81
C LYS A 216 -46.11 -28.95 -18.15
N TYR A 217 -46.59 -27.87 -17.54
CA TYR A 217 -47.80 -27.90 -16.70
C TYR A 217 -48.99 -27.16 -17.32
N GLY A 218 -48.84 -26.56 -18.51
CA GLY A 218 -49.93 -25.90 -19.24
C GLY A 218 -50.50 -24.67 -18.53
N MET A 219 -49.76 -24.08 -17.59
CA MET A 219 -50.22 -22.94 -16.77
C MET A 219 -49.84 -21.60 -17.42
N LYS A 220 -50.70 -20.58 -17.30
CA LYS A 220 -50.35 -19.21 -17.70
C LYS A 220 -49.25 -18.64 -16.79
N ARG A 221 -48.36 -17.80 -17.36
CA ARG A 221 -47.25 -17.16 -16.62
C ARG A 221 -47.72 -16.45 -15.34
N ASP A 222 -48.83 -15.72 -15.40
CA ASP A 222 -49.36 -14.98 -14.25
C ASP A 222 -49.87 -15.90 -13.14
N ASN A 223 -50.42 -17.06 -13.50
CA ASN A 223 -50.84 -18.07 -12.54
C ASN A 223 -49.64 -18.64 -11.80
N ILE A 224 -48.50 -18.85 -12.48
CA ILE A 224 -47.25 -19.29 -11.83
C ILE A 224 -46.79 -18.25 -10.82
N TYR A 225 -46.81 -16.95 -11.14
CA TYR A 225 -46.46 -15.91 -10.17
C TYR A 225 -47.42 -15.84 -8.98
N CYS A 226 -48.72 -16.01 -9.21
CA CYS A 226 -49.71 -16.08 -8.13
C CYS A 226 -49.51 -17.32 -7.25
N LEU A 227 -49.15 -18.46 -7.85
CA LEU A 227 -48.80 -19.68 -7.12
C LEU A 227 -47.57 -19.48 -6.25
N LEU A 228 -46.52 -18.84 -6.76
CA LEU A 228 -45.29 -18.55 -6.01
C LEU A 228 -45.49 -17.56 -4.86
N GLN A 229 -46.58 -16.77 -4.88
CA GLN A 229 -46.94 -15.89 -3.77
C GLN A 229 -47.71 -16.63 -2.67
N ARG A 230 -48.54 -17.61 -3.04
CA ARG A 230 -49.36 -18.40 -2.11
C ARG A 230 -48.61 -19.61 -1.52
N SER A 231 -47.73 -20.21 -2.30
CA SER A 231 -46.87 -21.33 -1.89
C SER A 231 -45.52 -20.78 -1.43
N MET A 232 -45.00 -21.28 -0.30
CA MET A 232 -43.65 -20.94 0.18
C MET A 232 -42.55 -21.64 -0.64
N ILE A 233 -42.60 -21.57 -1.97
CA ILE A 233 -41.57 -22.13 -2.85
C ILE A 233 -40.40 -21.14 -2.92
N ARG A 234 -39.17 -21.66 -2.75
CA ARG A 234 -37.97 -20.83 -2.86
C ARG A 234 -37.72 -20.45 -4.32
N ARG A 235 -37.44 -19.17 -4.55
CA ARG A 235 -37.12 -18.62 -5.89
C ARG A 235 -35.68 -18.14 -5.94
N VAL A 236 -34.97 -18.53 -6.99
CA VAL A 236 -33.63 -18.02 -7.31
C VAL A 236 -33.77 -17.00 -8.43
N LYS A 237 -33.19 -15.81 -8.24
CA LYS A 237 -33.20 -14.74 -9.23
C LYS A 237 -31.83 -14.62 -9.87
N ASP A 238 -31.76 -14.86 -11.17
CA ASP A 238 -30.57 -14.62 -11.98
C ASP A 238 -30.89 -13.55 -13.04
N GLY A 239 -30.59 -12.31 -12.68
CA GLY A 239 -30.89 -11.14 -13.51
C GLY A 239 -32.40 -10.89 -13.66
N LYS A 240 -32.90 -10.97 -14.90
CA LYS A 240 -34.34 -10.83 -15.23
C LYS A 240 -35.10 -12.16 -15.17
N ALA A 241 -34.40 -13.29 -15.16
CA ALA A 241 -35.01 -14.62 -15.14
C ALA A 241 -35.18 -15.11 -13.70
N VAL A 242 -36.27 -15.84 -13.47
CA VAL A 242 -36.58 -16.49 -12.19
C VAL A 242 -36.54 -18.00 -12.43
N TYR A 243 -35.81 -18.69 -11.57
CA TYR A 243 -35.62 -20.12 -11.59
C TYR A 243 -36.24 -20.75 -10.34
N LEU A 244 -36.85 -21.92 -10.53
CA LEU A 244 -37.57 -22.65 -9.52
C LEU A 244 -37.01 -24.07 -9.44
N ARG A 245 -36.84 -24.61 -8.24
CA ARG A 245 -36.36 -25.99 -8.09
C ARG A 245 -37.37 -26.97 -8.68
N ILE A 246 -36.88 -27.97 -9.39
CA ILE A 246 -37.72 -29.01 -10.01
C ILE A 246 -38.50 -29.77 -8.94
N ASP A 247 -37.84 -30.19 -7.86
CA ASP A 247 -38.46 -30.99 -6.79
C ASP A 247 -39.64 -30.25 -6.13
N ASP A 248 -39.45 -28.97 -5.78
CA ASP A 248 -40.47 -28.16 -5.12
C ASP A 248 -41.72 -27.96 -6.01
N ILE A 249 -41.52 -27.85 -7.33
CA ILE A 249 -42.61 -27.71 -8.30
C ILE A 249 -43.32 -29.05 -8.50
N ASP A 250 -42.56 -30.10 -8.75
CA ASP A 250 -43.11 -31.42 -9.07
C ASP A 250 -43.91 -31.94 -7.87
N ASP A 251 -43.44 -31.71 -6.63
CA ASP A 251 -44.16 -32.07 -5.41
C ASP A 251 -45.42 -31.21 -5.19
N TYR A 252 -45.40 -29.92 -5.56
CA TYR A 252 -46.60 -29.08 -5.52
C TYR A 252 -47.69 -29.60 -6.46
N PHE A 253 -47.32 -29.98 -7.68
CA PHE A 253 -48.26 -30.53 -8.67
C PHE A 253 -48.68 -31.97 -8.38
N LYS A 254 -47.90 -32.77 -7.65
CA LYS A 254 -48.34 -34.06 -7.11
C LYS A 254 -49.43 -33.88 -6.07
N LYS A 255 -49.20 -33.03 -5.05
CA LYS A 255 -50.16 -32.77 -3.97
C LYS A 255 -51.50 -32.24 -4.49
N ARG A 256 -51.47 -31.37 -5.52
CA ARG A 256 -52.70 -30.87 -6.14
C ARG A 256 -53.52 -31.98 -6.82
N ARG A 257 -52.86 -32.90 -7.52
CA ARG A 257 -53.53 -34.05 -8.19
C ARG A 257 -54.07 -35.08 -7.20
N GLU A 258 -53.44 -35.20 -6.03
CA GLU A 258 -53.93 -36.07 -4.94
C GLU A 258 -55.17 -35.47 -4.27
N ASN A 259 -55.19 -34.15 -4.05
CA ASN A 259 -56.37 -33.47 -3.51
C ASN A 259 -57.56 -33.46 -4.48
N GLU A 260 -57.32 -33.36 -5.80
CA GLU A 260 -58.37 -33.47 -6.84
C GLU A 260 -58.94 -34.90 -6.98
N LYS A 261 -58.25 -35.94 -6.47
CA LYS A 261 -58.76 -37.33 -6.46
C LYS A 261 -59.57 -37.68 -5.21
N GLY A 262 -59.30 -37.01 -4.09
CA GLY A 262 -60.06 -37.22 -2.85
C GLY A 262 -61.49 -36.68 -2.90
N GLU A 263 -61.76 -35.66 -3.72
CA GLU A 263 -63.11 -35.08 -3.86
C GLU A 263 -64.07 -35.93 -4.72
N VAL A 264 -63.58 -36.97 -5.42
CA VAL A 264 -64.43 -37.84 -6.25
C VAL A 264 -64.94 -39.06 -5.48
N GLU A 265 -64.30 -39.45 -4.38
CA GLU A 265 -64.72 -40.62 -3.57
C GLU A 265 -65.79 -40.27 -2.50
N ASP A 266 -66.02 -38.98 -2.23
CA ASP A 266 -67.04 -38.52 -1.28
C ASP A 266 -68.42 -38.22 -1.94
N GLU A 267 -68.54 -38.32 -3.27
CA GLU A 267 -69.83 -38.13 -4.00
C GLU A 267 -70.52 -39.46 -4.40
N GLU A 268 -69.93 -40.63 -4.13
CA GLU A 268 -70.52 -41.95 -4.41
C GLU A 268 -70.94 -42.77 -3.17
N ASN A 269 -71.06 -42.15 -1.98
CA ASN A 269 -71.58 -42.79 -0.77
C ASN A 269 -72.85 -42.13 -0.21
#